data_AF-A0A8T6XBZ1-F1
#
_entry.id   AF-A0A8T6XBZ1-F1
#
_cell.length_a   1.000
_cell.length_b   1.000
_cell.length_c   1.000
_cell.angle_alpha   90.00
_cell.angle_beta   90.00
_cell.angle_gamma   90.00
#
_symmetry.space_group_name_H-M   'P 1'
#
loop_
_entity.id
_entity.type
_entity.pdbx_description
1 polymer ?
#
loop_
_entity_poly.entity_id
_entity_poly.type
_entity_poly.pdbx_seq_one_letter_code
_entity_poly.pdbx_strand_id
1 'polypeptide(L)'
;MTFADWLTDPVTISRHLVNAYFIVMAVISLFAVALAIRTRFKWMALYLWFMAGLIGLVWEASLFLTGAREYALASSGELLYHALTEGGSGLVITFVFANWVGIIDAERYRDPLPEEKGGDDG
;
A
#
# COMPACT_ATOMS: atom_id res chain seq x y z
N MET A 1 -17.53 -20.88 -26.54
CA MET A 1 -16.66 -20.46 -25.43
C MET A 1 -17.42 -20.76 -24.15
N THR A 2 -16.93 -21.67 -23.31
CA THR A 2 -17.61 -22.00 -22.05
C THR A 2 -17.10 -21.08 -20.92
N PHE A 3 -17.87 -20.93 -19.85
CA PHE A 3 -17.46 -20.14 -18.67
C PHE A 3 -16.17 -20.67 -18.02
N ALA A 4 -15.97 -21.98 -18.06
CA ALA A 4 -14.74 -22.63 -17.59
C ALA A 4 -13.54 -22.22 -18.44
N ASP A 5 -13.70 -22.16 -19.78
CA ASP A 5 -12.62 -21.72 -20.68
C ASP A 5 -12.25 -20.25 -20.44
N TRP A 6 -13.24 -19.38 -20.18
CA TRP A 6 -13.03 -17.97 -19.86
C TRP A 6 -12.29 -17.74 -18.54
N LEU A 7 -12.52 -18.58 -17.53
CA LEU A 7 -11.81 -18.52 -16.24
C LEU A 7 -10.34 -18.94 -16.34
N THR A 8 -10.02 -19.79 -17.31
CA THR A 8 -8.66 -20.31 -17.54
C THR A 8 -7.89 -19.56 -18.62
N ASP A 9 -8.54 -18.66 -19.35
CA ASP A 9 -7.87 -17.84 -20.35
C ASP A 9 -6.85 -16.94 -19.65
N PRO A 10 -5.58 -16.96 -20.09
CA PRO A 10 -4.56 -16.10 -19.51
C PRO A 10 -4.98 -14.65 -19.73
N VAL A 11 -5.30 -13.95 -18.63
CA VAL A 11 -5.67 -12.53 -18.64
C VAL A 11 -4.48 -11.75 -19.19
N THR A 12 -4.51 -11.47 -20.48
CA THR A 12 -3.48 -10.68 -21.16
C THR A 12 -3.82 -9.21 -20.92
N ILE A 13 -3.38 -8.68 -19.78
CA ILE A 13 -3.52 -7.25 -19.49
C ILE A 13 -2.71 -6.50 -20.55
N SER A 14 -3.37 -5.66 -21.36
CA SER A 14 -2.68 -4.88 -22.38
C SER A 14 -1.61 -4.00 -21.74
N ARG A 15 -0.45 -3.82 -22.39
CA ARG A 15 0.64 -2.97 -21.86
C ARG A 15 0.18 -1.55 -21.48
N HIS A 16 -0.85 -1.03 -22.15
CA HIS A 16 -1.44 0.27 -21.84
C HIS A 16 -2.23 0.26 -20.52
N LEU A 17 -2.96 -0.82 -20.25
CA LEU A 17 -3.64 -1.04 -18.96
C LEU A 17 -2.64 -1.25 -17.81
N VAL A 18 -1.52 -1.95 -18.08
CA VAL A 18 -0.43 -2.14 -17.11
C VAL A 18 0.18 -0.79 -16.69
N ASN A 19 0.51 0.07 -17.65
CA ASN A 19 1.06 1.40 -17.33
C ASN A 19 0.05 2.30 -16.59
N ALA A 20 -1.22 2.26 -16.99
CA ALA A 20 -2.28 3.00 -16.31
C ALA A 20 -2.47 2.51 -14.86
N TYR A 21 -2.41 1.20 -14.64
CA TYR A 21 -2.45 0.59 -13.31
C TYR A 21 -1.33 1.13 -12.42
N PHE A 22 -0.08 1.13 -12.89
CA PHE A 22 1.06 1.67 -12.14
C PHE A 22 0.89 3.17 -11.80
N ILE A 23 0.33 3.96 -12.71
CA ILE A 23 0.08 5.37 -12.43
C ILE A 23 -1.00 5.53 -11.36
N VAL A 24 -2.10 4.79 -11.47
CA VAL A 24 -3.21 4.83 -10.50
C VAL A 24 -2.73 4.43 -9.10
N MET A 25 -1.96 3.34 -9.00
CA MET A 25 -1.42 2.86 -7.73
C MET A 25 -0.46 3.85 -7.09
N ALA A 26 0.36 4.53 -7.90
CA ALA A 26 1.21 5.62 -7.42
C ALA A 26 0.38 6.80 -6.90
N VAL A 27 -0.69 7.20 -7.61
CA VAL A 27 -1.59 8.28 -7.17
C VAL A 27 -2.29 7.92 -5.86
N ILE A 28 -2.79 6.69 -5.72
CA ILE A 28 -3.41 6.21 -4.47
C ILE A 28 -2.39 6.20 -3.32
N SER A 29 -1.14 5.83 -3.60
CA SER A 29 -0.05 5.84 -2.61
C SER A 29 0.28 7.25 -2.15
N LEU A 30 0.39 8.21 -3.08
CA LEU A 30 0.57 9.63 -2.75
C LEU A 30 -0.61 10.18 -1.95
N PHE A 31 -1.84 9.81 -2.31
CA PHE A 31 -3.04 10.17 -1.57
C PHE A 31 -3.01 9.61 -0.14
N ALA A 32 -2.62 8.35 0.06
CA ALA A 32 -2.49 7.74 1.37
C ALA A 32 -1.44 8.46 2.24
N VAL A 33 -0.30 8.84 1.67
CA VAL A 33 0.73 9.64 2.37
C VAL A 33 0.18 11.01 2.75
N ALA A 34 -0.43 11.72 1.81
CA ALA A 34 -1.00 13.04 2.06
C ALA A 34 -2.10 12.99 3.14
N LEU A 35 -2.94 11.96 3.09
CA LEU A 35 -3.97 11.69 4.08
C LEU A 35 -3.37 11.46 5.46
N ALA A 36 -2.40 10.55 5.59
CA ALA A 36 -1.74 10.24 6.85
C ALA A 36 -1.06 11.46 7.48
N ILE A 37 -0.40 12.31 6.68
CA ILE A 37 0.21 13.55 7.17
C ILE A 37 -0.89 14.50 7.67
N ARG A 38 -1.95 14.71 6.88
CA ARG A 38 -3.03 15.63 7.21
C ARG A 38 -3.82 15.21 8.45
N THR A 39 -3.96 13.91 8.69
CA THR A 39 -4.63 13.37 9.88
C THR A 39 -3.68 13.12 11.06
N ARG A 40 -2.39 13.44 10.91
CA ARG A 40 -1.34 13.21 11.92
C ARG A 40 -1.25 11.75 12.36
N PHE A 41 -1.30 10.84 11.41
CA PHE A 41 -1.09 9.41 11.64
C PHE A 41 0.15 8.92 10.88
N LYS A 42 1.17 9.75 10.68
CA LYS A 42 2.30 9.42 9.81
C LYS A 42 3.06 8.18 10.30
N TRP A 43 3.27 8.05 11.62
CA TRP A 43 4.02 6.91 12.17
C TRP A 43 3.21 5.63 12.13
N MET A 44 1.92 5.71 12.47
CA MET A 44 1.00 4.58 12.32
C MET A 44 0.87 4.16 10.85
N ALA A 45 0.75 5.12 9.94
CA ALA A 45 0.69 4.84 8.51
C ALA A 45 1.96 4.16 8.01
N LEU A 46 3.15 4.63 8.40
CA LEU A 46 4.42 3.97 8.09
C LEU A 46 4.48 2.55 8.64
N TYR A 47 4.01 2.33 9.88
CA TYR A 47 3.95 1.00 10.48
C TYR A 47 3.02 0.06 9.71
N LEU A 48 1.80 0.49 9.40
CA LEU A 48 0.84 -0.28 8.62
C LEU A 48 1.39 -0.60 7.22
N TRP A 49 2.04 0.38 6.60
CA TRP A 49 2.65 0.23 5.28
C TRP A 49 3.79 -0.79 5.31
N PHE A 50 4.65 -0.71 6.32
CA PHE A 50 5.74 -1.66 6.52
C PHE A 50 5.22 -3.08 6.72
N MET A 51 4.18 -3.26 7.56
CA MET A 51 3.55 -4.56 7.76
C MET A 51 2.91 -5.11 6.49
N ALA A 52 2.24 -4.26 5.71
CA ALA A 52 1.69 -4.64 4.42
C ALA A 52 2.78 -5.10 3.45
N GLY A 53 3.88 -4.35 3.38
CA GLY A 53 5.04 -4.69 2.56
C GLY A 53 5.68 -6.01 2.96
N LEU A 54 5.83 -6.28 4.26
CA LEU A 54 6.34 -7.55 4.76
C LEU A 54 5.42 -8.73 4.40
N ILE A 55 4.11 -8.58 4.61
CA ILE A 55 3.14 -9.63 4.26
C ILE A 55 3.16 -9.87 2.75
N GLY A 56 3.18 -8.80 1.95
CA GLY A 56 3.30 -8.89 0.49
C GLY A 56 4.58 -9.59 0.05
N LEU A 57 5.72 -9.25 0.65
CA LEU A 57 7.00 -9.91 0.38
C LEU A 57 6.99 -11.39 0.75
N VAL A 58 6.43 -11.76 1.90
CA VAL A 58 6.29 -13.16 2.31
C VAL A 58 5.39 -13.93 1.35
N TRP A 59 4.24 -13.35 0.99
CA TRP A 59 3.31 -13.91 0.03
C TRP A 59 3.99 -14.15 -1.33
N GLU A 60 4.64 -13.12 -1.88
CA GLU A 60 5.32 -13.20 -3.17
C GLU A 60 6.49 -14.18 -3.16
N ALA A 61 7.29 -14.18 -2.09
CA ALA A 61 8.35 -15.15 -1.91
C ALA A 61 7.80 -16.58 -1.86
N SER A 62 6.68 -16.81 -1.19
CA SER A 62 6.04 -18.14 -1.14
C SER A 62 5.54 -18.60 -2.51
N LEU A 63 4.96 -17.70 -3.32
CA LEU A 63 4.51 -18.00 -4.69
C LEU A 63 5.69 -18.32 -5.62
N PHE A 64 6.79 -17.58 -5.46
CA PHE A 64 8.02 -17.83 -6.22
C PHE A 64 8.64 -19.19 -5.84
N LEU A 65 8.77 -19.49 -4.54
CA LEU A 65 9.35 -20.74 -4.04
C LEU A 65 8.53 -21.98 -4.42
N THR A 66 7.21 -21.84 -4.55
CA THR A 66 6.31 -22.94 -4.97
C THR A 66 6.23 -23.12 -6.48
N GLY A 67 6.92 -22.28 -7.26
CA GLY A 67 6.86 -22.29 -8.72
C GLY A 67 5.52 -21.82 -9.29
N ALA A 68 4.64 -21.28 -8.46
CA ALA A 68 3.34 -20.76 -8.87
C ALA A 68 3.44 -19.42 -9.61
N ARG A 69 4.58 -18.72 -9.49
CA ARG A 69 4.83 -17.44 -10.14
C ARG A 69 6.28 -17.36 -10.62
N GLU A 70 6.45 -17.15 -11.92
CA GLU A 70 7.76 -16.99 -12.56
C GLU A 70 8.07 -15.51 -12.78
N TYR A 71 9.25 -15.09 -12.34
CA TYR A 71 9.74 -13.73 -12.48
C TYR A 71 11.07 -13.76 -13.23
N ALA A 72 11.21 -12.96 -14.29
CA ALA A 72 12.54 -12.67 -14.82
C ALA A 72 13.33 -11.89 -13.75
N LEU A 73 14.64 -12.12 -13.59
CA LEU A 73 15.47 -11.40 -12.58
C LEU A 73 15.35 -9.85 -12.65
N ALA A 74 15.03 -9.32 -13.85
CA ALA A 74 14.75 -7.91 -14.10
C ALA A 74 13.36 -7.40 -13.60
N SER A 75 12.47 -8.30 -13.17
CA SER A 75 11.10 -7.99 -12.67
C SER A 75 11.01 -7.89 -11.13
N SER A 76 12.15 -7.99 -10.43
CA SER A 76 12.24 -7.77 -8.98
C SER A 76 11.78 -6.37 -8.54
N GLY A 77 11.99 -5.36 -9.38
CA GLY A 77 11.49 -3.99 -9.14
C GLY A 77 9.97 -3.86 -9.27
N GLU A 78 9.36 -4.64 -10.17
CA GLU A 78 7.91 -4.70 -10.33
C GLU A 78 7.26 -5.39 -9.12
N LEU A 79 7.85 -6.50 -8.68
CA LEU A 79 7.53 -7.19 -7.42
C LEU A 79 7.53 -6.26 -6.21
N LEU A 80 8.63 -5.52 -6.03
CA LEU A 80 8.78 -4.58 -4.93
C LEU A 80 7.76 -3.45 -5.04
N TYR A 81 7.51 -2.96 -6.25
CA TYR A 81 6.50 -1.95 -6.50
C TYR A 81 5.11 -2.44 -6.08
N HIS A 82 4.72 -3.67 -6.47
CA HIS A 82 3.45 -4.27 -6.09
C HIS A 82 3.34 -4.43 -4.57
N ALA A 83 4.34 -5.03 -3.94
CA ALA A 83 4.37 -5.21 -2.49
C ALA A 83 4.23 -3.88 -1.72
N LEU A 84 4.85 -2.80 -2.23
CA LEU A 84 4.78 -1.49 -1.60
C LEU A 84 3.48 -0.75 -1.89
N THR A 85 2.92 -0.82 -3.08
CA THR A 85 1.79 0.05 -3.47
C THR A 85 0.42 -0.59 -3.21
N GLU A 86 0.33 -1.92 -3.22
CA GLU A 86 -0.94 -2.65 -3.23
C GLU A 86 -1.57 -2.80 -1.84
N GLY A 87 -0.78 -3.17 -0.84
CA GLY A 87 -1.29 -3.35 0.53
C GLY A 87 -1.23 -2.08 1.39
N GLY A 88 -0.12 -1.33 1.30
CA GLY A 88 0.17 -0.25 2.23
C GLY A 88 -0.81 0.91 2.13
N SER A 89 -1.01 1.42 0.93
CA SER A 89 -1.89 2.57 0.67
C SER A 89 -3.34 2.30 1.07
N GLY A 90 -3.87 1.11 0.73
CA GLY A 90 -5.22 0.69 1.09
C GLY A 90 -5.44 0.56 2.60
N LEU A 91 -4.49 -0.02 3.34
CA LEU A 91 -4.56 -0.12 4.80
C LEU A 91 -4.55 1.25 5.47
N VAL A 92 -3.68 2.16 5.02
CA VAL A 92 -3.62 3.53 5.57
C VAL A 92 -4.94 4.26 5.36
N ILE A 93 -5.48 4.22 4.14
CA ILE A 93 -6.76 4.87 3.82
C ILE A 93 -7.90 4.28 4.66
N THR A 94 -7.97 2.96 4.74
CA THR A 94 -9.01 2.25 5.50
C THR A 94 -8.92 2.56 6.99
N PHE A 95 -7.71 2.58 7.57
CA PHE A 95 -7.48 2.93 8.96
C PHE A 95 -7.96 4.35 9.29
N VAL A 96 -7.56 5.33 8.49
CA VAL A 96 -7.96 6.73 8.68
C VAL A 96 -9.48 6.88 8.55
N PHE A 97 -10.07 6.25 7.53
CA PHE A 97 -11.51 6.30 7.30
C PHE A 97 -12.30 5.63 8.43
N ALA A 98 -11.85 4.47 8.91
CA ALA A 98 -12.46 3.75 10.03
C ALA A 98 -12.45 4.60 11.31
N ASN A 99 -11.37 5.37 11.56
CA ASN A 99 -11.33 6.33 12.66
C ASN A 99 -12.31 7.49 12.45
N TRP A 100 -12.40 8.04 11.25
CA TRP A 100 -13.33 9.15 10.94
C TRP A 100 -14.80 8.78 11.09
N VAL A 101 -15.18 7.56 10.69
CA VAL A 101 -16.56 7.06 10.81
C VAL A 101 -16.86 6.56 12.23
N GLY A 102 -15.85 6.48 13.10
CA GLY A 102 -16.01 6.04 14.49
C GLY A 102 -16.11 4.52 14.65
N ILE A 103 -15.62 3.74 13.68
CA ILE A 103 -15.51 2.28 13.78
C ILE A 103 -14.40 1.90 14.77
N ILE A 104 -13.31 2.68 14.78
CA ILE A 104 -12.18 2.52 15.70
C ILE A 104 -11.86 3.86 16.37
N ASP A 105 -11.34 3.81 17.60
CA ASP A 105 -10.69 4.96 18.24
C ASP A 105 -9.17 4.82 18.11
N ALA A 106 -8.60 5.59 17.18
CA ALA A 106 -7.18 5.62 16.89
C ALA A 106 -6.47 6.85 17.45
N GLU A 107 -7.12 7.68 18.26
CA GLU A 107 -6.56 8.96 18.73
C GLU A 107 -5.23 8.78 19.48
N ARG A 108 -5.07 7.65 20.19
CA ARG A 108 -3.82 7.28 20.88
C ARG A 108 -2.60 7.11 19.96
N TYR A 109 -2.83 6.92 18.67
CA TYR A 109 -1.78 6.75 17.66
C TYR A 109 -1.50 8.01 16.87
N ARG A 110 -2.18 9.11 17.21
CA ARG A 110 -1.98 10.40 16.54
C ARG A 110 -0.61 10.94 16.93
N ASP A 111 0.16 11.35 15.93
CA ASP A 111 1.48 11.92 16.11
C ASP A 111 1.37 13.15 17.02
N PRO A 112 2.35 13.41 17.91
CA PRO A 112 2.35 14.59 18.76
C PRO A 112 2.34 15.88 17.94
N LEU A 113 1.85 16.98 18.56
CA LEU A 113 1.92 18.29 17.91
C LEU A 113 3.40 18.61 17.71
N PRO A 114 3.77 19.33 16.64
CA PRO A 114 5.10 19.91 16.57
C PRO A 114 5.30 20.71 17.87
N GLU A 115 6.32 20.34 18.66
CA GLU A 115 6.71 21.18 19.79
C GLU A 115 7.01 22.56 19.19
N GLU A 116 6.22 23.56 19.55
CA GLU A 116 6.67 24.93 19.41
C GLU A 116 7.99 24.98 20.16
N LYS A 117 9.09 25.14 19.43
CA LYS A 117 10.35 25.54 20.07
C LYS A 117 10.02 26.84 20.77
N GLY A 118 9.78 26.74 22.08
CA GLY A 118 9.60 27.89 22.94
C GLY A 118 10.78 28.82 22.67
N GLY A 119 10.46 30.03 22.26
CA GLY A 119 11.40 31.13 22.35
C GLY A 119 11.73 31.30 23.82
N ASP A 120 12.87 30.74 24.22
CA ASP A 120 13.58 31.17 25.41
C ASP A 120 14.38 32.42 25.01
N ASP A 121 13.63 33.52 24.82
CA ASP A 121 14.17 34.88 24.82
C ASP A 121 13.87 35.44 26.22
N GLY A 122 14.88 35.46 27.10
CA GLY A 122 14.79 36.10 28.42
C GLY A 122 15.88 35.72 29.40
#